data_AF-A0A562XDW8-F1
#
_entry.id   AF-A0A562XDW8-F1
#
_cell.length_a   1.000
_cell.length_b   1.000
_cell.length_c   1.000
_cell.angle_alpha   90.00
_cell.angle_beta   90.00
_cell.angle_gamma   90.00
#
_symmetry.space_group_name_H-M   'P 1'
#
loop_
_entity.id
_entity.type
_entity.pdbx_description
1 polymer ?
#
loop_
_entity_poly.entity_id
_entity_poly.type
_entity_poly.pdbx_seq_one_letter_code
_entity_poly.pdbx_strand_id
1 'polypeptide(L)'
;MSFEGYEGYQIIGMHGWILEVNGEITKLSFGTALTNCAAIYIGDKNVAIVKKIAKINHYCEVQAEPMIASEFVAMFNKNYLPDTEFYHAAFQGRPNSINLPYFDLIAFFLCKPNLKMKLFDLSLIPSDRDIEIDRDIDRSYLIPDIVFFKDSMEFIDEYIGHLYPNITKHIDSVLSPQIINRLKEQLATPQPNVSQPTQPVTPPQPTPQEQISSLKEEINKKDKAIKEFSDKLSLQEANLKSTNESLLKKDLEIKNLEITSQKAQNIKNHLSLGNAFIKAHKSWYKGGYIKFIFEAIKIKKEHKNRTK
;
A
#
# COMPACT_ATOMS: atom_id res chain seq x y z
N MET A 1 3.52 14.50 29.08
CA MET A 1 2.05 14.47 29.25
C MET A 1 1.74 13.83 30.60
N SER A 2 0.87 14.43 31.40
CA SER A 2 0.33 13.82 32.64
C SER A 2 -0.99 13.11 32.36
N PHE A 3 -1.37 12.18 33.23
CA PHE A 3 -2.65 11.45 33.19
C PHE A 3 -3.62 11.92 34.28
N GLU A 4 -3.56 13.19 34.66
CA GLU A 4 -4.40 13.77 35.72
C GLU A 4 -5.89 13.55 35.44
N GLY A 5 -6.62 13.02 36.44
CA GLY A 5 -8.05 12.72 36.34
C GLY A 5 -8.39 11.32 35.79
N TYR A 6 -7.37 10.51 35.47
CA TYR A 6 -7.54 9.12 35.01
C TYR A 6 -6.96 8.10 36.01
N GLU A 7 -6.78 8.49 37.27
CA GLU A 7 -6.27 7.61 38.31
C GLU A 7 -7.14 6.34 38.46
N GLY A 8 -6.47 5.19 38.54
CA GLY A 8 -7.13 3.88 38.62
C GLY A 8 -7.62 3.30 37.27
N TYR A 9 -7.46 4.02 36.15
CA TYR A 9 -7.60 3.42 34.82
C TYR A 9 -6.33 2.66 34.45
N GLN A 10 -6.46 1.61 33.65
CA GLN A 10 -5.35 0.89 33.02
C GLN A 10 -5.11 1.41 31.60
N ILE A 11 -3.85 1.52 31.21
CA ILE A 11 -3.46 1.80 29.83
C ILE A 11 -3.37 0.47 29.08
N ILE A 12 -4.33 0.18 28.21
CA ILE A 12 -4.37 -1.09 27.45
C ILE A 12 -3.73 -0.98 26.07
N GLY A 13 -3.54 0.24 25.58
CA GLY A 13 -3.02 0.47 24.24
C GLY A 13 -2.72 1.93 23.95
N MET A 14 -2.02 2.15 22.85
CA MET A 14 -1.73 3.48 22.33
C MET A 14 -1.78 3.48 20.81
N HIS A 15 -2.14 4.64 20.26
CA HIS A 15 -2.13 4.92 18.84
C HIS A 15 -1.16 6.04 18.57
N GLY A 16 -0.18 5.79 17.70
CA GLY A 16 0.76 6.78 17.21
C GLY A 16 0.73 6.84 15.68
N TRP A 17 1.11 8.00 15.15
CA TRP A 17 1.37 8.15 13.72
C TRP A 17 2.54 9.09 13.55
N ILE A 18 3.72 8.50 13.35
CA ILE A 18 4.95 9.25 13.20
C ILE A 18 4.97 9.92 11.83
N LEU A 19 4.88 11.25 11.82
CA LEU A 19 4.89 12.09 10.63
C LEU A 19 6.32 12.48 10.26
N GLU A 20 6.48 13.15 9.13
CA GLU A 20 7.70 13.88 8.82
C GLU A 20 7.82 15.14 9.68
N VAL A 21 9.03 15.72 9.77
CA VAL A 21 9.27 16.93 10.58
C VAL A 21 8.42 18.12 10.11
N ASN A 22 8.04 18.15 8.83
CA ASN A 22 7.13 19.15 8.26
C ASN A 22 5.63 18.82 8.48
N GLY A 23 5.31 17.74 9.20
CA GLY A 23 3.94 17.27 9.44
C GLY A 23 3.32 16.48 8.28
N GLU A 24 4.04 16.22 7.19
CA GLU A 24 3.53 15.39 6.10
C GLU A 24 3.52 13.90 6.48
N ILE A 25 2.62 13.14 5.84
CA ILE A 25 2.67 11.67 5.88
C ILE A 25 3.97 11.21 5.20
N THR A 26 4.66 10.26 5.84
CA THR A 26 5.88 9.67 5.29
C THR A 26 5.68 9.16 3.85
N LYS A 27 6.65 9.49 2.99
CA LYS A 27 6.73 8.96 1.61
C LYS A 27 7.69 7.77 1.51
N LEU A 28 8.21 7.29 2.65
CA LEU A 28 9.06 6.11 2.71
C LEU A 28 8.26 4.86 2.29
N SER A 29 8.96 3.92 1.66
CA SER A 29 8.38 2.60 1.41
C SER A 29 8.02 1.93 2.75
N PHE A 30 6.99 1.08 2.76
CA PHE A 30 6.54 0.41 3.98
C PHE A 30 7.71 -0.27 4.72
N GLY A 31 8.53 -1.07 4.01
CA GLY A 31 9.67 -1.76 4.62
C GLY A 31 10.72 -0.82 5.25
N THR A 32 10.97 0.34 4.63
CA THR A 32 11.87 1.38 5.19
C THR A 32 11.23 2.10 6.37
N ALA A 33 9.92 2.34 6.33
CA ALA A 33 9.19 2.94 7.44
C ALA A 33 9.23 2.06 8.70
N LEU A 34 9.20 0.72 8.53
CA LEU A 34 9.32 -0.23 9.64
C LEU A 34 10.70 -0.21 10.33
N THR A 35 11.75 0.25 9.65
CA THR A 35 13.09 0.37 10.25
C THR A 35 13.35 1.73 10.89
N ASN A 36 12.48 2.71 10.68
CA ASN A 36 12.55 4.03 11.29
C ASN A 36 11.62 4.04 12.50
N CYS A 37 12.17 4.01 13.71
CA CYS A 37 11.40 3.78 14.92
C CYS A 37 11.51 4.95 15.89
N ALA A 38 10.43 5.20 16.63
CA ALA A 38 10.37 6.12 17.74
C ALA A 38 9.96 5.37 19.00
N ALA A 39 10.46 5.79 20.17
CA ALA A 39 10.11 5.19 21.45
C ALA A 39 9.50 6.21 22.41
N ILE A 40 8.50 5.76 23.15
CA ILE A 40 7.83 6.50 24.22
C ILE A 40 8.09 5.80 25.54
N TYR A 41 8.36 6.60 26.57
CA TYR A 41 8.38 6.19 27.97
C TYR A 41 7.01 6.46 28.58
N ILE A 42 6.45 5.49 29.29
CA ILE A 42 5.19 5.59 30.00
C ILE A 42 5.41 4.99 31.38
N GLY A 43 5.20 5.76 32.44
CA GLY A 43 5.52 5.25 33.77
C GLY A 43 5.61 6.30 34.86
N ASP A 44 5.99 5.81 36.04
CA ASP A 44 6.35 6.57 37.23
C ASP A 44 7.64 5.98 37.84
N LYS A 45 7.86 6.15 39.15
CA LYS A 45 9.01 5.59 39.87
C LYS A 45 8.96 4.09 40.09
N ASN A 46 7.79 3.46 40.01
CA ASN A 46 7.55 2.05 40.29
C ASN A 46 7.39 1.25 38.99
N VAL A 47 6.81 1.87 37.96
CA VAL A 47 6.56 1.25 36.66
C VAL A 47 7.26 2.06 35.58
N ALA A 48 8.09 1.41 34.78
CA ALA A 48 8.79 2.03 33.66
C ALA A 48 8.55 1.20 32.40
N ILE A 49 7.74 1.72 31.48
CA ILE A 49 7.44 1.07 30.21
C ILE A 49 8.06 1.89 29.08
N VAL A 50 8.91 1.25 28.30
CA VAL A 50 9.45 1.80 27.06
C VAL A 50 8.87 1.01 25.90
N LYS A 51 8.04 1.69 25.12
CA LYS A 51 7.34 1.12 23.97
C LYS A 51 7.80 1.79 22.69
N LYS A 52 8.06 0.98 21.67
CA LYS A 52 8.56 1.44 20.38
C LYS A 52 7.52 1.22 19.28
N ILE A 53 7.42 2.18 18.36
CA ILE A 53 6.61 2.08 17.14
C ILE A 53 7.43 2.50 15.92
N ALA A 54 7.06 1.97 14.77
CA ALA A 54 7.63 2.34 13.48
C ALA A 54 7.06 3.66 12.92
N LYS A 55 7.68 4.17 11.86
CA LYS A 55 7.27 5.39 11.16
C LYS A 55 6.04 5.19 10.28
N ILE A 56 4.97 4.70 10.88
CA ILE A 56 3.69 4.39 10.24
C ILE A 56 2.54 4.83 11.16
N ASN A 57 1.32 4.81 10.63
CA ASN A 57 0.12 4.91 11.44
C ASN A 57 -0.11 3.55 12.11
N HIS A 58 -0.04 3.49 13.45
CA HIS A 58 -0.01 2.22 14.17
C HIS A 58 -0.67 2.30 15.54
N TYR A 59 -1.62 1.39 15.76
CA TYR A 59 -2.08 1.03 17.09
C TYR A 59 -1.21 -0.11 17.62
N CYS A 60 -0.83 -0.04 18.89
CA CYS A 60 -0.20 -1.16 19.59
C CYS A 60 -0.76 -1.28 21.00
N GLU A 61 -0.91 -2.52 21.45
CA GLU A 61 -1.22 -2.84 22.83
C GLU A 61 -0.09 -2.41 23.77
N VAL A 62 -0.44 -2.02 24.99
CA VAL A 62 0.50 -1.83 26.11
C VAL A 62 0.37 -3.08 26.99
N GLN A 63 1.38 -3.94 26.94
CA GLN A 63 1.28 -5.33 27.42
C GLN A 63 1.27 -5.43 28.94
N ALA A 64 1.99 -4.54 29.63
CA ALA A 64 2.03 -4.49 31.08
C ALA A 64 0.73 -3.96 31.69
N GLU A 65 -0.17 -3.38 30.87
CA GLU A 65 -1.45 -2.81 31.27
C GLU A 65 -1.40 -1.99 32.58
N PRO A 66 -0.48 -1.02 32.68
CA PRO A 66 -0.19 -0.35 33.93
C PRO A 66 -1.42 0.43 34.42
N MET A 67 -1.66 0.37 35.73
CA MET A 67 -2.64 1.24 36.37
C MET A 67 -2.06 2.63 36.55
N ILE A 68 -2.82 3.64 36.12
CA ILE A 68 -2.44 5.05 36.24
C ILE A 68 -2.46 5.44 37.72
N ALA A 69 -1.28 5.80 38.22
CA ALA A 69 -1.07 6.46 39.50
C ALA A 69 -0.99 7.99 39.34
N SER A 70 -1.00 8.72 40.45
CA SER A 70 -0.97 10.20 40.45
C SER A 70 0.28 10.82 39.81
N GLU A 71 1.42 10.11 39.85
CA GLU A 71 2.71 10.58 39.28
C GLU A 71 2.99 10.00 37.88
N PHE A 72 2.02 9.31 37.28
CA PHE A 72 2.22 8.63 36.00
C PHE A 72 2.35 9.63 34.86
N VAL A 73 3.37 9.43 34.02
CA VAL A 73 3.69 10.34 32.92
C VAL A 73 3.99 9.58 31.64
N ALA A 74 3.64 10.18 30.51
CA ALA A 74 4.09 9.77 29.19
C ALA A 74 5.02 10.83 28.61
N MET A 75 6.20 10.39 28.16
CA MET A 75 7.21 11.27 27.58
C MET A 75 7.98 10.57 26.47
N PHE A 76 8.48 11.35 25.51
CA PHE A 76 9.42 10.83 24.52
C PHE A 76 10.63 10.20 25.21
N ASN A 77 11.08 9.02 24.74
CA ASN A 77 12.24 8.32 25.28
C ASN A 77 13.55 9.01 24.82
N LYS A 78 13.80 10.22 25.34
CA LYS A 78 14.96 11.05 25.01
C LYS A 78 16.29 10.41 25.42
N ASN A 79 16.26 9.56 26.44
CA ASN A 79 17.46 8.93 27.01
C ASN A 79 17.80 7.58 26.34
N TYR A 80 17.09 7.21 25.27
CA TYR A 80 17.30 5.94 24.55
C TYR A 80 17.31 4.72 25.48
N LEU A 81 16.42 4.72 26.47
CA LEU A 81 16.23 3.58 27.36
C LEU A 81 15.88 2.32 26.54
N PRO A 82 16.32 1.13 26.98
CA PRO A 82 16.01 -0.12 26.29
C PRO A 82 14.51 -0.40 26.31
N ASP A 83 14.03 -1.11 25.29
CA ASP A 83 12.63 -1.52 25.22
C ASP A 83 12.31 -2.48 26.37
N THR A 84 11.17 -2.26 27.03
CA THR A 84 10.69 -3.12 28.12
C THR A 84 9.53 -4.02 27.68
N GLU A 85 8.96 -3.74 26.50
CA GLU A 85 7.86 -4.50 25.91
C GLU A 85 8.17 -4.94 24.50
N PHE A 86 7.49 -5.98 24.04
CA PHE A 86 7.55 -6.36 22.65
C PHE A 86 6.94 -5.27 21.76
N TYR A 87 7.52 -5.14 20.57
CA TYR A 87 7.05 -4.23 19.54
C TYR A 87 6.53 -5.03 18.35
N HIS A 88 5.43 -4.56 17.76
CA HIS A 88 4.95 -5.05 16.48
C HIS A 88 5.40 -4.10 15.37
N ALA A 89 5.90 -4.67 14.27
CA ALA A 89 6.29 -3.94 13.06
C ALA A 89 7.34 -2.81 13.26
N ALA A 90 8.11 -2.79 14.35
CA ALA A 90 9.20 -1.83 14.58
C ALA A 90 10.57 -2.51 14.54
N PHE A 91 11.17 -2.66 13.36
CA PHE A 91 12.35 -3.50 13.16
C PHE A 91 13.67 -2.82 13.56
N GLN A 92 13.87 -2.63 14.86
CA GLN A 92 15.16 -2.23 15.41
C GLN A 92 16.19 -3.38 15.32
N GLY A 93 17.48 -3.05 15.27
CA GLY A 93 18.58 -4.03 15.25
C GLY A 93 18.95 -4.52 13.85
N ARG A 94 18.26 -4.03 12.81
CA ARG A 94 18.73 -4.18 11.42
C ARG A 94 19.84 -3.15 11.13
N PRO A 95 20.77 -3.45 10.20
CA PRO A 95 21.89 -2.55 9.86
C PRO A 95 21.48 -1.14 9.48
N ASN A 96 20.24 -0.96 8.99
CA ASN A 96 19.69 0.31 8.51
C ASN A 96 18.56 0.84 9.40
N SER A 97 18.46 0.39 10.65
CA SER A 97 17.44 0.92 11.58
C SER A 97 17.81 2.31 12.09
N ILE A 98 16.82 3.21 12.11
CA ILE A 98 16.98 4.61 12.52
C ILE A 98 16.13 4.85 13.76
N ASN A 99 16.72 5.39 14.82
CA ASN A 99 15.98 5.90 15.97
C ASN A 99 15.65 7.38 15.74
N LEU A 100 14.36 7.70 15.71
CA LEU A 100 13.87 9.05 15.49
C LEU A 100 13.98 9.89 16.77
N PRO A 101 14.30 11.19 16.66
CA PRO A 101 14.49 12.08 17.82
C PRO A 101 13.17 12.67 18.35
N TYR A 102 12.03 12.12 17.96
CA TYR A 102 10.69 12.58 18.34
C TYR A 102 9.71 11.39 18.35
N PHE A 103 8.53 11.62 18.92
CA PHE A 103 7.45 10.64 18.96
C PHE A 103 6.11 11.35 18.81
N ASP A 104 5.32 10.93 17.82
CA ASP A 104 3.99 11.48 17.56
C ASP A 104 2.93 10.54 18.12
N LEU A 105 2.27 10.99 19.19
CA LEU A 105 1.19 10.29 19.86
C LEU A 105 -0.16 10.85 19.37
N ILE A 106 -1.10 9.96 19.04
CA ILE A 106 -2.49 10.33 18.74
C ILE A 106 -3.35 10.15 20.00
N ALA A 107 -3.34 8.95 20.58
CA ALA A 107 -4.23 8.63 21.70
C ALA A 107 -3.70 7.50 22.58
N PHE A 108 -4.14 7.50 23.83
CA PHE A 108 -4.11 6.34 24.72
C PHE A 108 -5.49 5.72 24.84
N PHE A 109 -5.53 4.39 24.97
CA PHE A 109 -6.74 3.64 25.21
C PHE A 109 -6.75 3.21 26.66
N LEU A 110 -7.72 3.72 27.40
CA LEU A 110 -7.84 3.55 28.84
C LEU A 110 -9.03 2.65 29.16
N CYS A 111 -8.82 1.69 30.04
CA CYS A 111 -9.87 0.82 30.57
C CYS A 111 -10.00 1.05 32.07
N LYS A 112 -11.22 1.30 32.55
CA LYS A 112 -11.46 1.30 34.01
C LYS A 112 -11.77 -0.13 34.44
N PRO A 113 -10.93 -0.76 35.27
CA PRO A 113 -11.21 -2.11 35.75
C PRO A 113 -12.53 -2.11 36.51
N ASN A 114 -13.50 -2.88 36.03
CA ASN A 114 -14.73 -3.11 36.76
C ASN A 114 -14.60 -4.42 37.53
N LEU A 115 -14.37 -4.33 38.84
CA LEU A 115 -14.25 -5.50 39.73
C LEU A 115 -15.50 -6.41 39.71
N LYS A 116 -16.65 -5.91 39.24
CA LYS A 116 -17.89 -6.69 39.08
C LYS A 116 -18.04 -7.33 37.71
N MET A 117 -17.25 -6.92 36.70
CA MET A 117 -17.18 -7.64 35.43
C MET A 117 -16.35 -8.91 35.65
N LYS A 118 -17.03 -10.05 35.77
CA LYS A 118 -16.38 -11.31 35.43
C LYS A 118 -16.21 -11.30 33.92
N LEU A 119 -14.95 -11.23 33.44
CA LEU A 119 -14.61 -11.61 32.07
C LEU A 119 -15.31 -12.94 31.80
N PHE A 120 -16.01 -13.07 30.66
CA PHE A 120 -16.84 -14.23 30.33
C PHE A 120 -16.29 -15.50 30.97
N ASP A 121 -17.03 -16.05 31.93
CA ASP A 121 -16.62 -17.29 32.55
C ASP A 121 -16.67 -18.34 31.44
N LEU A 122 -15.50 -18.72 30.91
CA LEU A 122 -15.40 -19.65 29.80
C LEU A 122 -15.98 -21.02 30.20
N SER A 123 -16.16 -21.30 31.49
CA SER A 123 -16.91 -22.48 31.95
C SER A 123 -18.42 -22.40 31.68
N LEU A 124 -18.96 -21.21 31.40
CA LEU A 124 -20.32 -21.01 30.89
C LEU A 124 -20.42 -21.27 29.39
N ILE A 125 -19.30 -21.26 28.64
CA ILE A 125 -19.27 -21.79 27.28
C ILE A 125 -19.31 -23.30 27.44
N PRO A 126 -20.42 -23.96 27.06
CA PRO A 126 -20.52 -25.40 27.25
C PRO A 126 -19.43 -26.07 26.41
N SER A 127 -18.47 -26.74 27.05
CA SER A 127 -17.44 -27.51 26.34
C SER A 127 -18.03 -28.67 25.54
N ASP A 128 -19.24 -29.09 25.89
CA ASP A 128 -19.84 -30.35 25.46
C ASP A 128 -21.20 -30.17 24.74
N ARG A 129 -21.60 -28.93 24.42
CA ARG A 129 -22.74 -28.74 23.52
C ARG A 129 -22.21 -28.59 22.11
N ASP A 130 -22.61 -29.52 21.25
CA ASP A 130 -22.62 -29.28 19.80
C ASP A 130 -23.39 -27.97 19.60
N ILE A 131 -22.66 -26.91 19.26
CA ILE A 131 -23.28 -25.65 18.86
C ILE A 131 -24.01 -26.00 17.56
N GLU A 132 -25.33 -26.17 17.64
CA GLU A 132 -26.16 -26.31 16.44
C GLU A 132 -26.10 -24.99 15.69
N ILE A 133 -25.20 -24.94 14.71
CA ILE A 133 -25.14 -23.85 13.74
C ILE A 133 -26.35 -24.06 12.81
N ASP A 134 -27.19 -23.04 12.69
CA ASP A 134 -28.35 -23.09 11.79
C ASP A 134 -27.87 -23.47 10.38
N ARG A 135 -28.59 -24.38 9.71
CA ARG A 135 -28.17 -24.99 8.44
C ARG A 135 -27.99 -23.96 7.34
N ASP A 136 -28.69 -22.83 7.43
CA ASP A 136 -28.59 -21.74 6.47
C ASP A 136 -27.24 -21.00 6.56
N ILE A 137 -26.60 -20.96 7.74
CA ILE A 137 -25.29 -20.36 8.01
C ILE A 137 -24.19 -21.38 8.29
N ASP A 138 -24.52 -22.67 8.45
CA ASP A 138 -23.54 -23.73 8.60
C ASP A 138 -22.69 -23.82 7.34
N ARG A 139 -21.40 -23.58 7.52
CA ARG A 139 -20.37 -23.66 6.47
C ARG A 139 -19.29 -24.67 6.84
N SER A 140 -19.56 -25.57 7.80
CA SER A 140 -18.61 -26.59 8.23
C SER A 140 -18.19 -27.51 7.10
N TYR A 141 -19.05 -27.73 6.10
CA TYR A 141 -18.69 -28.45 4.87
C TYR A 141 -17.61 -27.75 4.01
N LEU A 142 -17.35 -26.46 4.22
CA LEU A 142 -16.22 -25.74 3.62
C LEU A 142 -14.91 -25.95 4.38
N ILE A 143 -14.98 -26.38 5.65
CA ILE A 143 -13.83 -26.73 6.46
C ILE A 143 -13.45 -28.16 6.07
N PRO A 144 -12.32 -28.37 5.39
CA PRO A 144 -11.94 -29.71 4.99
C PRO A 144 -11.55 -30.53 6.22
N ASP A 145 -11.83 -31.84 6.16
CA ASP A 145 -11.61 -32.77 7.28
C ASP A 145 -10.18 -32.65 7.83
N ILE A 146 -10.08 -32.34 9.12
CA ILE A 146 -8.79 -32.10 9.80
C ILE A 146 -7.91 -33.35 9.81
N VAL A 147 -8.52 -34.55 9.81
CA VAL A 147 -7.81 -35.82 9.69
C VAL A 147 -7.22 -35.96 8.29
N PHE A 148 -8.02 -35.66 7.25
CA PHE A 148 -7.55 -35.63 5.86
C PHE A 148 -6.40 -34.63 5.66
N PHE A 149 -6.44 -33.46 6.29
CA PHE A 149 -5.34 -32.49 6.20
C PHE A 149 -4.05 -32.99 6.85
N LYS A 150 -4.16 -33.62 8.03
CA LYS A 150 -3.01 -34.17 8.72
C LYS A 150 -2.33 -35.25 7.88
N ASP A 151 -3.10 -36.16 7.32
CA ASP A 151 -2.61 -37.22 6.44
C ASP A 151 -2.05 -36.65 5.12
N SER A 152 -2.66 -35.58 4.59
CA SER A 152 -2.17 -34.88 3.41
C SER A 152 -0.86 -34.14 3.65
N MET A 153 -0.63 -33.59 4.85
CA MET A 153 0.64 -32.95 5.20
C MET A 153 1.78 -33.96 5.23
N GLU A 154 1.53 -35.14 5.79
CA GLU A 154 2.51 -36.23 5.84
C GLU A 154 2.91 -36.69 4.42
N PHE A 155 1.92 -36.79 3.51
CA PHE A 155 2.17 -37.06 2.09
C PHE A 155 2.91 -35.92 1.36
N ILE A 156 2.61 -34.65 1.69
CA ILE A 156 3.31 -33.49 1.12
C ILE A 156 4.77 -33.47 1.54
N ASP A 157 5.08 -33.79 2.79
CA ASP A 157 6.45 -33.83 3.31
C ASP A 157 7.27 -34.93 2.62
N GLU A 158 6.69 -36.12 2.41
CA GLU A 158 7.31 -37.20 1.64
C GLU A 158 7.57 -36.79 0.17
N TYR A 159 6.58 -36.15 -0.46
CA TYR A 159 6.67 -35.66 -1.84
C TYR A 159 7.72 -34.55 -2.01
N ILE A 160 7.78 -33.60 -1.08
CA ILE A 160 8.79 -32.52 -1.07
C ILE A 160 10.19 -33.11 -0.87
N GLY A 161 10.37 -34.04 0.06
CA GLY A 161 11.64 -34.71 0.32
C GLY A 161 12.24 -35.36 -0.93
N HIS A 162 11.40 -35.92 -1.80
CA HIS A 162 11.85 -36.55 -3.04
C HIS A 162 11.99 -35.60 -4.25
N LEU A 163 11.07 -34.63 -4.43
CA LEU A 163 11.11 -33.77 -5.63
C LEU A 163 12.10 -32.61 -5.52
N TYR A 164 12.24 -32.00 -4.35
CA TYR A 164 13.02 -30.78 -4.20
C TYR A 164 14.49 -30.95 -4.62
N PRO A 165 15.19 -32.05 -4.22
CA PRO A 165 16.57 -32.28 -4.65
C PRO A 165 16.72 -32.44 -6.18
N ASN A 166 15.73 -33.07 -6.82
CA ASN A 166 15.75 -33.34 -8.25
C ASN A 166 15.48 -32.07 -9.08
N ILE A 167 14.58 -31.20 -8.62
CA ILE A 167 14.32 -29.90 -9.26
C ILE A 167 15.55 -28.98 -9.14
N THR A 168 16.16 -28.90 -7.95
CA THR A 168 17.38 -28.10 -7.74
C THR A 168 18.50 -28.55 -8.67
N LYS A 169 18.72 -29.86 -8.78
CA LYS A 169 19.73 -30.43 -9.70
C LYS A 169 19.48 -30.07 -11.16
N HIS A 170 18.22 -30.01 -11.60
CA HIS A 170 17.88 -29.64 -12.98
C HIS A 170 18.08 -28.14 -13.27
N ILE A 171 17.72 -27.28 -12.32
CA ILE A 171 17.92 -25.83 -12.44
C ILE A 171 19.41 -25.51 -12.57
N ASP A 172 20.24 -26.09 -11.72
CA ASP A 172 21.68 -25.83 -11.69
C ASP A 172 22.40 -26.36 -12.93
N SER A 173 22.04 -27.56 -13.40
CA SER A 173 22.71 -28.22 -14.53
C SER A 173 22.28 -27.71 -15.91
N VAL A 174 21.04 -27.21 -16.05
CA VAL A 174 20.46 -26.93 -17.39
C VAL A 174 20.06 -25.46 -17.57
N LEU A 175 19.36 -24.85 -16.61
CA LEU A 175 18.78 -23.52 -16.82
C LEU A 175 19.81 -22.38 -16.65
N SER A 176 20.66 -22.46 -15.62
CA SER A 176 21.64 -21.42 -15.31
C SER A 176 22.61 -21.13 -16.48
N PRO A 177 23.17 -22.13 -17.19
CA PRO A 177 24.06 -21.87 -18.33
C PRO A 177 23.37 -21.18 -19.52
N GLN A 178 22.10 -21.50 -19.78
CA GLN A 178 21.35 -20.96 -20.93
C GLN A 178 21.04 -19.47 -20.79
N ILE A 179 20.75 -19.03 -19.56
CA ILE A 179 20.46 -17.62 -19.25
C ILE A 179 21.72 -16.78 -19.42
N ILE A 180 22.89 -17.28 -18.99
CA ILE A 180 24.18 -16.59 -19.10
C ILE A 180 24.56 -16.35 -20.56
N ASN A 181 24.31 -17.31 -21.45
CA ASN A 181 24.66 -17.17 -22.87
C ASN A 181 23.80 -16.13 -23.59
N ARG A 182 22.49 -16.07 -23.29
CA ARG A 182 21.60 -15.08 -23.90
C ARG A 182 21.91 -13.64 -23.49
N LEU A 183 22.41 -13.43 -22.27
CA LEU A 183 22.78 -12.09 -21.81
C LEU A 183 24.02 -11.56 -22.53
N LYS A 184 24.96 -12.43 -22.91
CA LYS A 184 26.18 -12.04 -23.65
C LYS A 184 25.89 -11.53 -25.06
N GLU A 185 24.86 -12.06 -25.72
CA GLU A 185 24.49 -11.68 -27.10
C GLU A 185 23.84 -10.29 -27.18
N GLN A 186 23.20 -9.82 -26.11
CA GLN A 186 22.47 -8.55 -26.10
C GLN A 186 23.35 -7.31 -25.89
N LEU A 187 24.60 -7.48 -25.44
CA LEU A 187 25.53 -6.37 -25.20
C LEU A 187 26.34 -5.95 -26.45
N ALA A 188 26.09 -6.55 -27.62
CA ALA A 188 26.98 -6.47 -28.79
C ALA A 188 26.58 -5.49 -29.92
N THR A 189 25.54 -4.66 -29.80
CA THR A 189 25.08 -3.79 -30.92
C THR A 189 25.00 -2.28 -30.58
N PRO A 190 25.68 -1.38 -31.34
CA PRO A 190 25.59 0.07 -31.15
C PRO A 190 24.71 0.80 -32.21
N GLN A 191 24.13 1.95 -31.83
CA GLN A 191 23.41 2.90 -32.73
C GLN A 191 24.06 4.30 -32.75
N PRO A 192 23.99 5.07 -33.86
CA PRO A 192 24.45 6.46 -33.94
C PRO A 192 23.36 7.54 -34.09
N ASN A 193 23.72 8.76 -33.63
CA ASN A 193 23.06 10.09 -33.69
C ASN A 193 22.86 10.62 -35.15
N VAL A 194 22.14 11.73 -35.46
CA VAL A 194 22.49 13.18 -35.30
C VAL A 194 21.32 14.09 -35.82
N SER A 195 21.42 15.38 -35.48
CA SER A 195 20.57 16.58 -35.32
C SER A 195 19.82 17.35 -36.46
N GLN A 196 18.93 18.25 -35.97
CA GLN A 196 18.28 19.55 -36.41
C GLN A 196 19.18 20.60 -37.15
N PRO A 197 18.76 21.89 -37.46
CA PRO A 197 17.47 22.59 -37.71
C PRO A 197 17.52 23.68 -38.86
N THR A 198 16.48 24.56 -38.97
CA THR A 198 16.43 26.05 -39.25
C THR A 198 15.58 26.65 -40.40
N GLN A 199 14.90 27.78 -40.07
CA GLN A 199 14.10 28.77 -40.86
C GLN A 199 15.00 29.70 -41.72
N PRO A 200 14.52 30.60 -42.64
CA PRO A 200 14.00 31.97 -42.28
C PRO A 200 13.12 32.79 -43.31
N VAL A 201 12.37 33.78 -42.78
CA VAL A 201 12.21 35.25 -43.13
C VAL A 201 11.62 35.81 -44.47
N THR A 202 10.85 36.91 -44.30
CA THR A 202 10.08 37.86 -45.16
C THR A 202 10.86 39.09 -45.71
N PRO A 203 10.31 39.87 -46.69
CA PRO A 203 10.78 41.25 -46.99
C PRO A 203 9.60 42.29 -47.24
N PRO A 204 9.80 43.56 -47.70
CA PRO A 204 9.56 44.82 -46.93
C PRO A 204 8.61 45.87 -47.62
N GLN A 205 8.41 47.07 -47.02
CA GLN A 205 7.42 48.12 -47.42
C GLN A 205 7.98 49.60 -47.41
N PRO A 206 7.38 50.62 -48.11
CA PRO A 206 7.94 51.98 -48.36
C PRO A 206 7.25 53.22 -47.66
N THR A 207 7.65 54.45 -48.09
CA THR A 207 7.97 55.86 -47.58
C THR A 207 6.94 56.94 -47.07
N PRO A 208 7.36 58.12 -46.46
CA PRO A 208 6.81 58.76 -45.22
C PRO A 208 5.69 59.83 -45.14
N GLN A 209 5.14 60.44 -46.20
CA GLN A 209 4.25 61.62 -46.02
C GLN A 209 2.77 61.40 -46.42
N GLU A 210 2.49 60.58 -47.43
CA GLU A 210 1.17 59.93 -47.56
C GLU A 210 0.91 58.97 -46.39
N GLN A 211 1.98 58.53 -45.72
CA GLN A 211 1.88 57.77 -44.49
C GLN A 211 1.17 58.56 -43.39
N ILE A 212 1.31 59.87 -43.16
CA ILE A 212 0.82 60.44 -41.89
C ILE A 212 -0.71 60.55 -41.81
N SER A 213 -1.40 60.95 -42.88
CA SER A 213 -2.88 60.97 -42.91
C SER A 213 -3.46 59.57 -43.06
N SER A 214 -2.84 58.74 -43.92
CA SER A 214 -3.14 57.31 -44.04
C SER A 214 -2.98 56.61 -42.70
N LEU A 215 -1.87 56.84 -41.98
CA LEU A 215 -1.55 56.30 -40.66
C LEU A 215 -2.58 56.74 -39.62
N LYS A 216 -3.12 57.96 -39.66
CA LYS A 216 -4.16 58.37 -38.69
C LYS A 216 -5.49 57.62 -38.90
N GLU A 217 -5.94 57.48 -40.15
CA GLU A 217 -7.13 56.66 -40.45
C GLU A 217 -6.86 55.17 -40.21
N GLU A 218 -5.64 54.71 -40.52
CA GLU A 218 -5.19 53.35 -40.30
C GLU A 218 -5.04 53.04 -38.81
N ILE A 219 -4.60 54.00 -37.98
CA ILE A 219 -4.57 53.91 -36.51
C ILE A 219 -5.99 53.78 -35.98
N ASN A 220 -6.94 54.61 -36.42
CA ASN A 220 -8.31 54.53 -35.93
C ASN A 220 -9.02 53.23 -36.38
N LYS A 221 -8.73 52.73 -37.59
CA LYS A 221 -9.14 51.39 -38.04
C LYS A 221 -8.47 50.29 -37.22
N LYS A 222 -7.16 50.43 -36.91
CA LYS A 222 -6.40 49.49 -36.08
C LYS A 222 -6.92 49.47 -34.64
N ASP A 223 -7.31 50.60 -34.06
CA ASP A 223 -7.88 50.67 -32.71
C ASP A 223 -9.23 49.97 -32.63
N LYS A 224 -10.10 50.18 -33.63
CA LYS A 224 -11.38 49.44 -33.72
C LYS A 224 -11.15 47.94 -33.92
N ALA A 225 -10.18 47.56 -34.76
CA ALA A 225 -9.79 46.18 -34.99
C ALA A 225 -9.17 45.53 -33.75
N ILE A 226 -8.35 46.26 -32.99
CA ILE A 226 -7.76 45.82 -31.72
C ILE A 226 -8.86 45.57 -30.69
N LYS A 227 -9.86 46.45 -30.62
CA LYS A 227 -11.01 46.26 -29.72
C LYS A 227 -11.83 45.02 -30.08
N GLU A 228 -12.18 44.85 -31.36
CA GLU A 228 -12.86 43.62 -31.83
C GLU A 228 -12.01 42.36 -31.58
N PHE A 229 -10.70 42.46 -31.75
CA PHE A 229 -9.77 41.36 -31.50
C PHE A 229 -9.70 41.02 -30.01
N SER A 230 -9.69 42.03 -29.14
CA SER A 230 -9.72 41.88 -27.69
C SER A 230 -11.01 41.22 -27.23
N ASP A 231 -12.16 41.64 -27.76
CA ASP A 231 -13.46 41.04 -27.41
C ASP A 231 -13.54 39.57 -27.88
N LYS A 232 -13.03 39.26 -29.08
CA LYS A 232 -12.91 37.89 -29.58
C LYS A 232 -11.96 37.03 -28.74
N LEU A 233 -10.83 37.60 -28.30
CA LEU A 233 -9.87 36.90 -27.44
C LEU A 233 -10.50 36.55 -26.09
N SER A 234 -11.24 37.50 -25.49
CA SER A 234 -11.92 37.28 -24.22
C SER A 234 -13.01 36.20 -24.32
N LEU A 235 -13.77 36.18 -25.43
CA LEU A 235 -14.74 35.12 -25.71
C LEU A 235 -14.05 33.75 -25.91
N GLN A 236 -12.89 33.73 -26.57
CA GLN A 236 -12.11 32.50 -26.78
C GLN A 236 -11.53 31.96 -25.47
N GLU A 237 -11.05 32.84 -24.57
CA GLU A 237 -10.58 32.46 -23.24
C GLU A 237 -11.69 31.85 -22.38
N ALA A 238 -12.90 32.42 -22.42
CA ALA A 238 -14.06 31.88 -21.71
C ALA A 238 -14.44 30.48 -22.22
N ASN A 239 -14.44 30.28 -23.55
CA ASN A 239 -14.69 28.98 -24.16
C ASN A 239 -13.61 27.94 -23.81
N LEU A 240 -12.34 28.34 -23.78
CA LEU A 240 -11.22 27.47 -23.36
C LEU A 240 -11.35 27.05 -21.89
N LYS A 241 -11.71 27.97 -21.00
CA LYS A 241 -11.95 27.65 -19.57
C LYS A 241 -13.07 26.62 -19.41
N SER A 242 -14.22 26.85 -20.06
CA SER A 242 -15.34 25.92 -20.04
C SER A 242 -14.97 24.54 -20.61
N THR A 243 -14.17 24.51 -21.67
CA THR A 243 -13.69 23.25 -22.29
C THR A 243 -12.76 22.48 -21.34
N ASN A 244 -11.85 23.17 -20.65
CA ASN A 244 -10.94 22.56 -19.68
C ASN A 244 -11.68 21.97 -18.47
N GLU A 245 -12.70 22.65 -17.95
CA GLU A 245 -13.55 22.11 -16.87
C GLU A 245 -14.28 20.83 -17.31
N SER A 246 -14.80 20.80 -18.55
CA SER A 246 -15.44 19.62 -19.13
C SER A 246 -14.45 18.45 -19.31
N LEU A 247 -13.22 18.73 -19.73
CA LEU A 247 -12.15 17.73 -19.86
C LEU A 247 -11.74 17.15 -18.51
N LEU A 248 -11.59 17.97 -17.47
CA LEU A 248 -11.29 17.51 -16.11
C LEU A 248 -12.38 16.58 -15.56
N LYS A 249 -13.64 16.91 -15.84
CA LYS A 249 -14.77 16.07 -15.44
C LYS A 249 -14.76 14.70 -16.14
N LYS A 250 -14.47 14.68 -17.44
CA LYS A 250 -14.33 13.43 -18.22
C LYS A 250 -13.13 12.59 -17.76
N ASP A 251 -12.02 13.23 -17.39
CA ASP A 251 -10.84 12.52 -16.86
C ASP A 251 -11.14 11.80 -15.53
N LEU A 252 -11.94 12.42 -14.66
CA LEU A 252 -12.42 11.77 -13.43
C LEU A 252 -13.34 10.57 -13.72
N GLU A 253 -14.26 10.70 -14.68
CA GLU A 253 -15.14 9.59 -15.07
C GLU A 253 -14.36 8.40 -15.64
N ILE A 254 -13.34 8.66 -16.47
CA ILE A 254 -12.47 7.62 -17.04
C ILE A 254 -11.70 6.90 -15.93
N LYS A 255 -11.10 7.62 -14.98
CA LYS A 255 -10.39 7.03 -13.83
C LYS A 255 -11.30 6.13 -12.99
N ASN A 256 -12.55 6.54 -12.76
CA ASN A 256 -13.51 5.73 -12.02
C ASN A 256 -13.92 4.45 -12.74
N LEU A 257 -14.08 4.51 -14.07
CA LEU A 257 -14.35 3.33 -14.90
C LEU A 257 -13.17 2.36 -14.92
N GLU A 258 -11.94 2.87 -14.95
CA GLU A 258 -10.71 2.07 -14.90
C GLU A 258 -10.58 1.31 -13.56
N ILE A 259 -10.85 1.98 -12.44
CA ILE A 259 -10.90 1.36 -11.10
C ILE A 259 -11.96 0.26 -11.05
N THR A 260 -13.14 0.50 -11.62
CA THR A 260 -14.26 -0.44 -11.61
C THR A 260 -13.95 -1.67 -12.48
N SER A 261 -13.34 -1.46 -13.65
CA SER A 261 -12.87 -2.52 -14.54
C SER A 261 -11.79 -3.38 -13.86
N GLN A 262 -10.83 -2.76 -13.18
CA GLN A 262 -9.78 -3.48 -12.45
C GLN A 262 -10.35 -4.34 -11.31
N LYS A 263 -11.35 -3.83 -10.58
CA LYS A 263 -12.08 -4.60 -9.55
C LYS A 263 -12.82 -5.80 -10.16
N ALA A 264 -13.53 -5.60 -11.26
CA ALA A 264 -14.23 -6.68 -11.97
C ALA A 264 -13.27 -7.76 -12.50
N GLN A 265 -12.11 -7.34 -13.01
CA GLN A 265 -11.02 -8.23 -13.43
C GLN A 265 -10.52 -9.08 -12.26
N ASN A 266 -10.25 -8.48 -11.10
CA ASN A 266 -9.77 -9.19 -9.92
C ASN A 266 -10.79 -10.23 -9.42
N ILE A 267 -12.08 -9.88 -9.38
CA ILE A 267 -13.17 -10.80 -9.00
C ILE A 267 -13.23 -11.99 -9.97
N LYS A 268 -13.15 -11.74 -11.28
CA LYS A 268 -13.10 -12.81 -12.29
C LYS A 268 -11.90 -13.73 -12.09
N ASN A 269 -10.75 -13.19 -11.70
CA ASN A 269 -9.53 -13.98 -11.47
C ASN A 269 -9.66 -14.88 -10.23
N HIS A 270 -10.18 -14.34 -9.12
CA HIS A 270 -10.47 -15.13 -7.92
C HIS A 270 -11.47 -16.25 -8.20
N LEU A 271 -12.51 -15.96 -9.01
CA LEU A 271 -13.49 -16.96 -9.40
C LEU A 271 -12.89 -18.03 -10.33
N SER A 272 -11.99 -17.65 -11.23
CA SER A 272 -11.30 -18.56 -12.15
C SER A 272 -10.35 -19.51 -11.42
N LEU A 273 -9.57 -18.98 -10.47
CA LEU A 273 -8.67 -19.77 -9.63
C LEU A 273 -9.44 -20.69 -8.68
N GLY A 274 -10.52 -20.19 -8.09
CA GLY A 274 -11.42 -20.98 -7.24
C GLY A 274 -12.05 -22.16 -8.00
N ASN A 275 -12.53 -21.93 -9.24
CA ASN A 275 -13.07 -23.00 -10.09
C ASN A 275 -12.00 -24.05 -10.45
N ALA A 276 -10.78 -23.62 -10.76
CA ALA A 276 -9.67 -24.53 -11.04
C ALA A 276 -9.29 -25.36 -9.80
N PHE A 277 -9.32 -24.75 -8.62
CA PHE A 277 -9.05 -25.42 -7.35
C PHE A 277 -10.13 -26.45 -7.02
N ILE A 278 -11.41 -26.11 -7.18
CA ILE A 278 -12.54 -27.04 -6.98
C ILE A 278 -12.43 -28.24 -7.93
N LYS A 279 -12.03 -28.02 -9.19
CA LYS A 279 -11.86 -29.11 -10.17
C LYS A 279 -10.67 -30.01 -9.84
N ALA A 280 -9.58 -29.42 -9.34
CA ALA A 280 -8.42 -30.15 -8.86
C ALA A 280 -8.75 -30.99 -7.63
N HIS A 281 -9.50 -30.41 -6.69
CA HIS A 281 -9.99 -31.09 -5.50
C HIS A 281 -10.88 -32.29 -5.87
N LYS A 282 -11.81 -32.14 -6.82
CA LYS A 282 -12.64 -33.26 -7.32
C LYS A 282 -11.85 -34.38 -8.02
N SER A 283 -10.60 -34.14 -8.41
CA SER A 283 -9.75 -35.11 -9.13
C SER A 283 -8.41 -35.37 -8.43
N TRP A 284 -8.35 -35.12 -7.12
CA TRP A 284 -7.10 -35.12 -6.34
C TRP A 284 -6.31 -36.43 -6.47
N TYR A 285 -7.00 -37.57 -6.34
CA TYR A 285 -6.47 -38.94 -6.46
C TYR A 285 -5.91 -39.30 -7.85
N LYS A 286 -6.14 -38.45 -8.86
CA LYS A 286 -5.59 -38.59 -10.22
C LYS A 286 -4.55 -37.52 -10.55
N GLY A 287 -3.89 -37.00 -9.51
CA GLY A 287 -2.91 -35.92 -9.63
C GLY A 287 -3.57 -34.55 -9.91
N GLY A 288 -4.80 -34.35 -9.45
CA GLY A 288 -5.57 -33.11 -9.67
C GLY A 288 -4.83 -31.86 -9.17
N TYR A 289 -4.16 -31.94 -8.01
CA TYR A 289 -3.38 -30.84 -7.47
C TYR A 289 -2.08 -30.56 -8.24
N ILE A 290 -1.42 -31.59 -8.78
CA ILE A 290 -0.26 -31.38 -9.66
C ILE A 290 -0.70 -30.65 -10.94
N LYS A 291 -1.85 -31.03 -11.50
CA LYS A 291 -2.45 -30.32 -12.65
C LYS A 291 -2.89 -28.90 -12.29
N PHE A 292 -3.35 -28.68 -11.06
CA PHE A 292 -3.69 -27.35 -10.56
C PHE A 292 -2.52 -26.39 -10.57
N ILE A 293 -1.31 -26.85 -10.22
CA ILE A 293 -0.10 -26.01 -10.25
C ILE A 293 0.12 -25.49 -11.69
N PHE A 294 -0.01 -26.35 -12.69
CA PHE A 294 0.14 -25.93 -14.10
C PHE A 294 -1.00 -25.00 -14.56
N GLU A 295 -2.25 -25.26 -14.17
CA GLU A 295 -3.38 -24.37 -14.47
C GLU A 295 -3.26 -23.01 -13.75
N ALA A 296 -2.81 -22.97 -12.50
CA ALA A 296 -2.57 -21.74 -11.76
C ALA A 296 -1.45 -20.91 -12.41
N ILE A 297 -0.39 -21.54 -12.88
CA ILE A 297 0.69 -20.89 -13.65
C ILE A 297 0.14 -20.35 -14.98
N LYS A 298 -0.71 -21.11 -15.68
CA LYS A 298 -1.33 -20.70 -16.94
C LYS A 298 -2.25 -19.50 -16.75
N ILE A 299 -3.15 -19.54 -15.76
CA ILE A 299 -4.03 -18.43 -15.37
C ILE A 299 -3.18 -17.18 -15.05
N LYS A 300 -2.13 -17.33 -14.23
CA LYS A 300 -1.19 -16.24 -13.90
C LYS A 300 -0.52 -15.64 -15.14
N LYS A 301 -0.15 -16.47 -16.12
CA LYS A 301 0.49 -16.03 -17.38
C LYS A 301 -0.48 -15.33 -18.33
N GLU A 302 -1.71 -15.84 -18.46
CA GLU A 302 -2.77 -15.19 -19.23
C GLU A 302 -3.12 -13.81 -18.67
N HIS A 303 -3.07 -13.62 -17.34
CA HIS A 303 -3.21 -12.31 -16.72
C HIS A 303 -2.06 -11.37 -17.05
N LYS A 304 -0.81 -11.83 -16.89
CA LYS A 304 0.38 -10.99 -17.17
C LYS A 304 0.43 -10.50 -18.62
N ASN A 305 -0.13 -11.25 -19.56
CA ASN A 305 -0.21 -10.88 -20.98
C ASN A 305 -1.38 -9.95 -21.32
N ARG A 306 -2.41 -9.84 -20.47
CA ARG A 306 -3.58 -8.95 -20.66
C ARG A 306 -3.44 -7.59 -19.97
N THR A 307 -2.42 -7.43 -19.12
CA THR A 307 -2.11 -6.16 -18.41
C THR A 307 -0.93 -5.42 -19.05
N LYS A 308 -0.51 -5.83 -20.26
CA LYS A 308 0.33 -5.04 -21.17
C LYS A 308 -0.56 -4.38 -22.21
#